data_AF-A0A972WWR9-F1
#
_entry.id   AF-A0A972WWR9-F1
#
_cell.length_a   1.000
_cell.length_b   1.000
_cell.length_c   1.000
_cell.angle_alpha   90.00
_cell.angle_beta   90.00
_cell.angle_gamma   90.00
#
_symmetry.space_group_name_H-M   'P 1'
#
loop_
_entity.id
_entity.type
_entity.pdbx_description
1 polymer ?
#
loop_
_entity_poly.entity_id
_entity_poly.type
_entity_poly.pdbx_seq_one_letter_code
_entity_poly.pdbx_strand_id
1 'polypeptide(L)' 'MKMPTPSKNPVSRTQRHRDAIKLHEIEGNPFTLEDNAVFDMFEREGWTGEQRRGYIIGEARRRAGLATAAE' A
#
# COMPACT_ATOMS: atom_id res chain seq x y z
N MET A 1 -21.44 15.47 -15.52
CA MET A 1 -20.25 15.84 -14.72
C MET A 1 -19.02 15.36 -15.47
N LYS A 2 -18.10 16.25 -15.88
CA LYS A 2 -16.84 15.84 -16.53
C LYS A 2 -15.90 15.36 -15.43
N MET A 3 -15.56 14.07 -15.44
CA MET A 3 -14.51 13.51 -14.59
C MET A 3 -13.20 14.27 -14.87
N PRO A 4 -12.40 14.65 -13.85
CA PRO A 4 -11.11 15.29 -14.09
C PRO A 4 -10.23 14.34 -14.91
N THR A 5 -9.76 14.83 -16.07
CA THR A 5 -8.82 14.11 -16.92
C THR A 5 -7.54 13.82 -16.13
N PRO A 6 -6.95 12.62 -16.23
CA PRO A 6 -5.69 12.32 -15.54
C PRO A 6 -4.63 13.35 -15.94
N SER A 7 -3.98 13.94 -14.93
CA SER A 7 -2.93 14.94 -15.10
C SER A 7 -1.86 14.45 -16.08
N LYS A 8 -1.44 15.31 -17.01
CA LYS A 8 -0.51 15.01 -18.13
C LYS A 8 0.91 14.60 -17.69
N ASN A 9 1.20 14.59 -16.40
CA ASN A 9 2.49 14.18 -15.85
C ASN A 9 2.33 12.80 -15.19
N PRO A 10 2.82 11.69 -15.78
CA PRO A 10 2.82 10.41 -15.09
C PRO A 10 3.84 10.49 -13.95
N VAL A 11 3.41 10.94 -12.77
CA VAL A 11 4.17 10.76 -11.54
C VAL A 11 4.52 9.29 -11.46
N SER A 12 5.81 9.01 -11.42
CA SER A 12 6.33 7.65 -11.33
C SER A 12 5.73 6.96 -10.12
N ARG A 13 5.56 5.64 -10.19
CA ARG A 13 5.04 4.86 -9.07
C ARG A 13 5.83 5.10 -7.78
N THR A 14 7.14 5.28 -7.90
CA THR A 14 8.05 5.69 -6.82
C THR A 14 7.70 7.05 -6.23
N GLN A 15 7.36 8.05 -7.05
CA GLN A 15 6.93 9.36 -6.56
C GLN A 15 5.60 9.25 -5.81
N ARG A 16 4.63 8.51 -6.35
CA ARG A 16 3.35 8.28 -5.68
C ARG A 16 3.52 7.58 -4.32
N HIS A 17 4.46 6.63 -4.24
CA HIS A 17 4.76 5.95 -2.99
C HIS A 17 5.40 6.88 -1.96
N ARG A 18 6.36 7.73 -2.37
CA ARG A 18 6.95 8.75 -1.50
C ARG A 18 5.93 9.77 -1.02
N ASP A 19 5.04 10.21 -1.89
CA ASP A 19 3.97 11.14 -1.54
C ASP A 19 3.01 10.50 -0.54
N ALA A 20 2.68 9.21 -0.71
CA ALA A 20 1.87 8.46 0.25
C ALA A 20 2.54 8.35 1.63
N ILE A 21 3.84 8.03 1.69
CA ILE A 21 4.59 7.99 2.96
C ILE A 21 4.51 9.35 3.68
N LYS A 22 4.76 10.44 2.96
CA LYS A 22 4.70 11.80 3.52
C LYS A 22 3.31 12.17 4.04
N LEU A 23 2.25 11.83 3.29
CA LEU A 23 0.87 12.07 3.72
C LEU A 23 0.56 11.32 5.02
N HIS A 24 0.96 10.07 5.10
CA HIS A 24 0.78 9.24 6.29
C HIS A 24 1.56 9.74 7.51
N GLU A 25 2.77 10.27 7.30
CA GLU A 25 3.55 10.92 8.36
C GLU A 25 2.84 12.16 8.93
N ILE A 26 2.26 13.00 8.05
CA ILE A 26 1.48 14.19 8.46
C ILE A 26 0.24 13.79 9.27
N GLU A 27 -0.40 12.68 8.94
CA GLU A 27 -1.57 12.13 9.65
C GLU A 27 -1.20 11.42 10.97
N GLY A 28 0.08 11.39 11.37
CA GLY A 28 0.52 10.69 12.57
C GLY A 28 0.45 9.16 12.45
N ASN A 29 0.43 8.64 11.22
CA ASN A 29 0.45 7.21 10.90
C ASN A 29 1.72 6.87 10.10
N PRO A 30 2.93 7.06 10.67
CA PRO A 30 4.17 6.84 9.94
C PRO A 30 4.30 5.38 9.54
N PHE A 31 4.75 5.13 8.30
CA PHE A 31 5.04 3.78 7.85
C PHE A 31 6.25 3.23 8.62
N THR A 32 6.11 2.01 9.12
CA THR A 32 7.22 1.32 9.77
C THR A 32 8.24 0.85 8.73
N LEU A 33 9.43 0.46 9.20
CA LEU A 33 10.44 -0.17 8.34
C LEU A 33 9.92 -1.46 7.69
N GLU A 34 9.08 -2.20 8.41
CA GLU A 34 8.42 -3.41 7.90
C GLU A 34 7.42 -3.08 6.79
N ASP A 35 6.62 -2.01 6.94
CA ASP A 35 5.67 -1.60 5.91
C ASP A 35 6.39 -1.24 4.61
N ASN A 36 7.50 -0.49 4.69
CA ASN A 36 8.32 -0.15 3.52
C ASN A 36 8.90 -1.41 2.84
N ALA A 37 9.41 -2.37 3.62
CA ALA A 37 9.93 -3.63 3.08
C ALA A 37 8.86 -4.45 2.35
N VAL A 38 7.60 -4.40 2.81
CA VAL A 38 6.47 -5.05 2.16
C VAL A 38 6.16 -4.39 0.79
N PHE A 39 6.23 -3.06 0.69
CA PHE A 39 6.05 -2.39 -0.59
C PHE A 39 7.18 -2.71 -1.58
N ASP A 40 8.44 -2.74 -1.13
CA ASP A 40 9.58 -3.17 -1.96
C ASP A 40 9.43 -4.62 -2.44
N MET A 41 8.93 -5.51 -1.58
CA MET A 41 8.61 -6.90 -1.96
C MET A 41 7.56 -6.94 -3.08
N PHE A 42 6.47 -6.17 -2.98
CA PHE A 42 5.43 -6.15 -4.01
C PHE A 42 5.93 -5.64 -5.36
N GLU A 43 6.87 -4.70 -5.36
CA GLU A 43 7.52 -4.22 -6.58
C GLU A 43 8.42 -5.29 -7.17
N ARG A 44 9.30 -5.90 -6.36
CA ARG A 44 10.23 -6.95 -6.80
C ARG A 44 9.49 -8.14 -7.40
N GLU A 45 8.38 -8.54 -6.80
CA GLU A 45 7.60 -9.70 -7.25
C GLU A 45 6.52 -9.36 -8.30
N GLY A 46 6.38 -8.08 -8.68
CA GLY A 46 5.43 -7.68 -9.72
C GLY A 46 3.96 -7.88 -9.35
N TRP A 47 3.62 -7.87 -8.06
CA TRP A 47 2.27 -8.16 -7.59
C TRP A 47 1.22 -7.19 -8.13
N THR A 48 0.05 -7.70 -8.50
CA THR A 48 -1.11 -6.90 -8.89
C THR A 48 -1.73 -6.18 -7.68
N GLY A 49 -2.54 -5.16 -7.94
CA GLY A 49 -3.22 -4.40 -6.88
C GLY A 49 -4.16 -5.27 -6.02
N GLU A 50 -4.71 -6.36 -6.57
CA GLU A 50 -5.55 -7.30 -5.83
C GLU A 50 -4.73 -8.18 -4.88
N GLN A 51 -3.59 -8.71 -5.35
CA GLN A 51 -2.69 -9.52 -4.52
C GLN A 51 -2.16 -8.71 -3.33
N ARG A 52 -1.74 -7.46 -3.57
CA ARG A 52 -1.29 -6.54 -2.52
C ARG A 52 -2.36 -6.30 -1.47
N ARG A 53 -3.59 -6.00 -1.90
CA ARG A 53 -4.72 -5.77 -1.00
C ARG A 53 -5.03 -7.01 -0.17
N GLY A 54 -5.07 -8.19 -0.79
CA GLY A 54 -5.29 -9.46 -0.08
C GLY A 54 -4.24 -9.70 1.01
N TYR A 55 -2.97 -9.47 0.71
CA TYR A 55 -1.88 -9.61 1.69
C TYR A 55 -1.98 -8.61 2.83
N ILE A 56 -2.17 -7.32 2.55
CA ILE A 56 -2.27 -6.28 3.58
C ILE A 56 -3.45 -6.57 4.52
N ILE A 57 -4.60 -6.95 3.97
CA ILE A 57 -5.79 -7.32 4.77
C ILE A 57 -5.50 -8.57 5.61
N GLY A 58 -4.83 -9.58 5.03
CA GLY A 58 -4.44 -10.79 5.75
C GLY A 58 -3.49 -10.50 6.91
N GLU A 59 -2.47 -9.67 6.69
CA GLU A 59 -1.54 -9.23 7.73
C GLU A 59 -2.25 -8.43 8.82
N ALA A 60 -3.09 -7.46 8.44
CA ALA A 60 -3.85 -6.66 9.40
C ALA A 60 -4.75 -7.54 10.28
N ARG A 61 -5.39 -8.57 9.71
CA ARG A 61 -6.18 -9.55 10.47
C ARG A 61 -5.32 -10.38 11.43
N ARG A 62 -4.16 -10.86 10.97
CA ARG A 62 -3.22 -11.59 11.84
C ARG A 62 -2.76 -10.75 13.02
N ARG A 63 -2.35 -9.50 12.77
CA ARG A 63 -1.92 -8.55 13.81
C ARG A 63 -3.04 -8.17 14.78
N ALA A 64 -4.28 -8.09 14.30
CA ALA A 64 -5.46 -7.85 15.14
C ALA A 64 -5.93 -9.09 15.93
N GLY A 65 -5.24 -10.25 15.81
CA GLY A 65 -5.67 -11.50 16.43
C GLY A 65 -6.94 -12.10 15.81
N LEU A 66 -7.41 -11.56 14.68
CA LEU A 66 -8.57 -12.02 13.92
C LEU A 66 -8.17 -13.15 12.95
N ALA A 67 -7.29 -14.06 13.40
CA ALA A 67 -6.94 -15.24 12.63
C ALA A 67 -8.21 -16.09 12.43
N THR A 68 -8.85 -15.97 11.28
CA THR A 68 -9.89 -16.90 10.88
C THR A 68 -9.22 -18.24 10.65
N ALA A 69 -9.45 -19.16 11.59
CA ALA A 69 -9.38 -20.59 11.33
C ALA A 69 -10.14 -20.88 10.03
N ALA A 70 -9.43 -21.41 9.05
CA ALA A 70 -9.99 -22.02 7.85
C ALA A 70 -9.01 -23.11 7.42
N GLU A 71 -9.16 -24.28 8.04
CA GLU A 71 -9.01 -25.58 7.37
C GLU A 71 -10.36 -25.92 6.72
#